data_AF-Q3TQY5-F1
#
_entry.id   AF-Q3TQY5-F1
#
_cell.length_a   1.000
_cell.length_b   1.000
_cell.length_c   1.000
_cell.angle_alpha   90.00
_cell.angle_beta   90.00
_cell.angle_gamma   90.00
#
_symmetry.space_group_name_H-M   'P 1'
#
loop_
_entity.id
_entity.type
_entity.pdbx_description
1 polymer ?
#
loop_
_entity_poly.entity_id
_entity_poly.type
_entity_poly.pdbx_seq_one_letter_code
_entity_poly.pdbx_strand_id
1 'polypeptide(L)'
;MFRRILQRTPGRVGSQGSDLDSSATPINTVDVNNESSSEGFICPQCMKSLGSADELFKHYQAVHDAGNDSGHGGEAGLALTRDDITLLRQEVQDLQASLKEEKWYSEELKKELEKYQGLQQQEAKSDGLVTDSSAELQALEQQLEEAQTENFNIKQMKDLFEQKAAQLATEIADIKSKYDEEKSLRAAAEQKVTHLTEDLNKQTTVIQDLKTELLQRPGIEDVAVLKKELVQVQTLMDNMTLERERESEKLKDECKKLQSEHAHLEATINQLRSELAKGPQEVAVYVQEIQKLKGSINELTQKNQNLTEKLQKKDLDYTHLEEKHNEESASRKTLQASLHQRDLDCQQLQARLTASESSLQRAQGELSEKAEAAQKLREELREVESTRQHLKVEVKQLQQQREEKEQHGLQLQGEVSQLHCKLLETERQLGEAHGRLKEQRQLSSEKLMEKEQQVADLQLKLSRLEEQLKEKVTNSTELQHQLEKSKQQHQEQQALQQSATAKLREAQNDLEQVLRQIGDKDQKIQNLEALLQKGKESVSLP
;
A
#
# COMPACT_ATOMS: atom_id res chain seq x y z
N MET A 1 -18.37 -19.14 -16.58
CA MET A 1 -19.01 -19.53 -15.31
C MET A 1 -20.52 -19.55 -15.50
N PHE A 2 -21.12 -20.71 -15.29
CA PHE A 2 -22.51 -21.04 -15.62
C PHE A 2 -23.53 -20.43 -14.65
N ARG A 3 -24.65 -19.93 -15.19
CA ARG A 3 -25.97 -19.99 -14.52
C ARG A 3 -27.08 -20.12 -15.57
N ARG A 4 -27.80 -21.23 -15.53
CA ARG A 4 -29.27 -21.36 -15.71
C ARG A 4 -29.68 -22.84 -15.62
N ILE A 5 -30.35 -23.19 -14.53
CA ILE A 5 -31.03 -24.46 -14.25
C ILE A 5 -32.28 -24.02 -13.46
N LEU A 6 -33.48 -24.02 -14.04
CA LEU A 6 -34.41 -25.12 -14.37
C LEU A 6 -35.52 -25.22 -13.31
N GLN A 7 -36.74 -25.06 -13.80
CA GLN A 7 -38.00 -25.41 -13.14
C GLN A 7 -38.21 -26.93 -13.18
N ARG A 8 -38.77 -27.49 -12.10
CA ARG A 8 -39.65 -28.67 -12.10
C ARG A 8 -40.27 -28.86 -10.70
N THR A 9 -41.59 -28.92 -10.63
CA THR A 9 -42.41 -29.54 -9.56
C THR A 9 -42.48 -31.07 -9.83
N PRO A 10 -43.18 -31.95 -9.07
CA PRO A 10 -44.00 -31.81 -7.83
C PRO A 10 -43.75 -32.92 -6.75
N GLY A 11 -44.34 -32.80 -5.56
CA GLY A 11 -44.36 -33.89 -4.55
C GLY A 11 -45.49 -33.74 -3.53
N ARG A 12 -46.28 -34.81 -3.34
CA ARG A 12 -47.52 -34.93 -2.55
C ARG A 12 -47.36 -36.06 -1.52
N VAL A 13 -48.08 -35.92 -0.39
CA VAL A 13 -48.50 -36.92 0.63
C VAL A 13 -47.57 -37.16 1.83
N GLY A 14 -48.13 -36.98 3.04
CA GLY A 14 -47.93 -37.95 4.15
C GLY A 14 -47.60 -37.44 5.55
N SER A 15 -48.65 -37.11 6.33
CA SER A 15 -48.96 -37.51 7.73
C SER A 15 -47.95 -37.50 8.91
N GLN A 16 -48.46 -36.92 10.02
CA GLN A 16 -48.25 -37.22 11.47
C GLN A 16 -46.88 -36.85 12.07
N GLY A 17 -46.73 -36.28 13.27
CA GLY A 17 -47.60 -35.82 14.36
C GLY A 17 -46.68 -35.13 15.40
N SER A 18 -47.13 -33.99 15.96
CA SER A 18 -47.41 -33.81 17.40
C SER A 18 -46.21 -33.44 18.28
N ASP A 19 -46.22 -32.22 18.84
CA ASP A 19 -46.02 -32.00 20.27
C ASP A 19 -46.61 -30.65 20.71
N LEU A 20 -47.23 -30.69 21.88
CA LEU A 20 -48.17 -29.76 22.50
C LEU A 20 -47.48 -28.88 23.57
N ASP A 21 -47.99 -27.67 23.76
CA ASP A 21 -48.50 -27.10 25.03
C ASP A 21 -48.80 -25.60 24.81
N SER A 22 -49.64 -24.88 25.55
CA SER A 22 -50.88 -25.13 26.30
C SER A 22 -51.32 -23.77 26.85
N SER A 23 -52.60 -23.39 26.74
CA SER A 23 -53.47 -23.01 27.88
C SER A 23 -54.58 -21.99 27.57
N ALA A 24 -55.77 -22.36 28.09
CA ALA A 24 -56.88 -21.54 28.59
C ALA A 24 -57.96 -20.99 27.63
N THR A 25 -59.09 -21.69 27.72
CA THR A 25 -60.54 -21.48 27.46
C THR A 25 -61.17 -20.19 28.03
N PRO A 26 -62.52 -19.93 27.92
CA PRO A 26 -63.62 -20.65 27.23
C PRO A 26 -64.60 -19.77 26.40
N ILE A 27 -65.52 -20.37 25.62
CA ILE A 27 -67.01 -20.33 25.80
C ILE A 27 -67.76 -20.84 24.55
N ASN A 28 -68.76 -21.68 24.85
CA ASN A 28 -69.84 -22.33 24.08
C ASN A 28 -70.49 -21.59 22.90
N THR A 29 -70.90 -22.37 21.88
CA THR A 29 -72.28 -22.34 21.32
C THR A 29 -72.65 -23.73 20.79
N VAL A 30 -73.79 -24.24 21.24
CA VAL A 30 -74.42 -25.52 20.87
C VAL A 30 -75.71 -25.22 20.12
N ASP A 31 -76.02 -26.07 19.13
CA ASP A 31 -77.28 -26.20 18.39
C ASP A 31 -78.54 -26.19 19.27
N VAL A 32 -79.60 -25.52 18.80
CA VAL A 32 -80.99 -25.84 19.18
C VAL A 32 -81.94 -25.50 18.01
N ASN A 33 -82.49 -26.53 17.37
CA ASN A 33 -83.74 -26.46 16.62
C ASN A 33 -84.61 -27.62 17.11
N ASN A 34 -85.71 -27.31 17.81
CA ASN A 34 -86.58 -28.27 18.51
C ASN A 34 -88.04 -28.01 18.13
N GLU A 35 -88.68 -29.01 17.53
CA GLU A 35 -90.15 -29.08 17.41
C GLU A 35 -90.71 -30.07 18.42
N SER A 36 -91.83 -29.66 19.04
CA SER A 36 -92.89 -30.48 19.65
C SER A 36 -92.55 -31.37 20.86
N SER A 37 -93.16 -31.07 22.02
CA SER A 37 -93.59 -32.10 22.98
C SER A 37 -94.65 -31.59 23.94
N SER A 38 -95.81 -32.26 23.90
CA SER A 38 -96.79 -32.35 24.98
C SER A 38 -96.21 -33.31 26.04
N GLU A 39 -95.96 -32.81 27.26
CA GLU A 39 -95.38 -33.61 28.35
C GLU A 39 -96.43 -34.55 28.99
N GLY A 40 -96.21 -35.86 28.88
CA GLY A 40 -97.03 -36.92 29.48
C GLY A 40 -96.41 -37.48 30.77
N PHE A 41 -97.27 -37.83 31.74
CA PHE A 41 -96.90 -38.38 33.05
C PHE A 41 -96.35 -39.82 32.97
N ILE A 42 -95.26 -40.10 33.69
CA ILE A 42 -94.59 -41.42 33.74
C ILE A 42 -95.04 -42.21 34.99
N CYS A 43 -95.42 -43.49 34.81
CA CYS A 43 -95.82 -44.39 35.89
C CYS A 43 -94.62 -44.78 36.80
N PRO A 44 -94.67 -44.53 38.12
CA PRO A 44 -93.54 -44.77 39.03
C PRO A 44 -93.12 -46.24 39.17
N GLN A 45 -94.03 -47.18 38.86
CA GLN A 45 -93.76 -48.60 39.01
C GLN A 45 -92.91 -49.15 37.86
N CYS A 46 -93.12 -48.65 36.64
CA CYS A 46 -92.31 -49.03 35.48
C CYS A 46 -90.90 -48.42 35.55
N MET A 47 -90.79 -47.20 36.11
CA MET A 47 -89.50 -46.50 36.29
C MET A 47 -88.55 -47.20 37.27
N LYS A 48 -89.07 -48.03 38.18
CA LYS A 48 -88.25 -48.81 39.13
C LYS A 48 -87.69 -50.11 38.53
N SER A 49 -88.33 -50.66 37.51
CA SER A 49 -87.98 -51.98 36.95
C SER A 49 -87.08 -51.89 35.71
N LEU A 50 -87.06 -50.74 35.05
CA LEU A 50 -86.36 -50.48 33.79
C LEU A 50 -85.38 -49.33 34.01
N GLY A 51 -84.10 -49.55 33.70
CA GLY A 51 -83.00 -48.70 34.16
C GLY A 51 -82.66 -47.52 33.26
N SER A 52 -83.29 -47.42 32.09
CA SER A 52 -83.04 -46.33 31.14
C SER A 52 -84.34 -45.78 30.55
N ALA A 53 -84.34 -44.49 30.19
CA ALA A 53 -85.49 -43.82 29.58
C ALA A 53 -85.90 -44.45 28.24
N ASP A 54 -84.93 -44.98 27.47
CA ASP A 54 -85.17 -45.69 26.21
C ASP A 54 -85.87 -47.05 26.42
N GLU A 55 -85.53 -47.78 27.49
CA GLU A 55 -86.23 -49.03 27.85
C GLU A 55 -87.65 -48.75 28.35
N LEU A 56 -87.83 -47.65 29.09
CA LEU A 56 -89.13 -47.21 29.59
C LEU A 56 -90.06 -46.79 28.44
N PHE A 57 -89.53 -46.06 27.47
CA PHE A 57 -90.26 -45.63 26.28
C PHE A 57 -90.71 -46.83 25.43
N LYS A 58 -89.82 -47.81 25.21
CA LYS A 58 -90.17 -49.05 24.50
C LYS A 58 -91.21 -49.89 25.24
N HIS A 59 -91.15 -49.97 26.57
CA HIS A 59 -92.15 -50.67 27.37
C HIS A 59 -93.53 -49.97 27.34
N TYR A 60 -93.54 -48.64 27.48
CA TYR A 60 -94.78 -47.84 27.43
C TYR A 60 -95.52 -48.03 26.10
N GLN A 61 -94.79 -47.96 24.99
CA GLN A 61 -95.36 -48.15 23.65
C GLN A 61 -95.85 -49.60 23.41
N ALA A 62 -95.27 -50.59 24.09
CA ALA A 62 -95.64 -52.00 23.94
C ALA A 62 -96.79 -52.46 24.84
N VAL A 63 -96.98 -51.85 26.02
CA VAL A 63 -97.93 -52.34 27.05
C VAL A 63 -99.07 -51.36 27.33
N HIS A 64 -98.84 -50.06 27.19
CA HIS A 64 -99.82 -49.03 27.58
C HIS A 64 -100.51 -48.34 26.40
N ASP A 65 -99.94 -48.38 25.20
CA ASP A 65 -100.50 -47.71 24.02
C ASP A 65 -101.36 -48.65 23.14
N ALA A 66 -101.50 -49.92 23.54
CA ALA A 66 -102.34 -50.90 22.85
C ALA A 66 -103.66 -51.15 23.61
N GLY A 67 -104.56 -50.18 23.57
CA GLY A 67 -106.00 -50.41 23.75
C GLY A 67 -106.70 -49.53 24.78
N ASN A 68 -107.65 -48.68 24.33
CA ASN A 68 -109.00 -48.66 24.91
C ASN A 68 -110.00 -47.86 24.05
N ASP A 69 -110.90 -48.61 23.40
CA ASP A 69 -112.25 -48.20 23.03
C ASP A 69 -113.14 -48.16 24.29
N SER A 70 -114.24 -47.37 24.29
CA SER A 70 -115.48 -47.47 25.14
C SER A 70 -115.71 -46.49 26.32
N GLY A 71 -116.87 -45.78 26.30
CA GLY A 71 -117.88 -45.86 27.40
C GLY A 71 -118.26 -44.63 28.28
N HIS A 72 -119.41 -43.99 27.96
CA HIS A 72 -120.57 -43.50 28.78
C HIS A 72 -120.54 -43.29 30.33
N GLY A 73 -121.21 -42.22 30.81
CA GLY A 73 -121.44 -41.82 32.22
C GLY A 73 -122.77 -42.29 32.89
N GLY A 74 -122.96 -42.03 34.21
CA GLY A 74 -124.01 -42.62 35.08
C GLY A 74 -124.72 -41.71 36.12
N GLU A 75 -125.57 -42.30 37.02
CA GLU A 75 -126.37 -41.65 38.12
C GLU A 75 -126.94 -42.66 39.20
N ALA A 76 -127.07 -42.30 40.51
CA ALA A 76 -127.99 -42.88 41.57
C ALA A 76 -127.96 -42.29 43.04
N GLY A 77 -129.13 -42.12 43.76
CA GLY A 77 -129.43 -42.57 45.19
C GLY A 77 -129.91 -41.63 46.39
N LEU A 78 -131.01 -41.96 47.16
CA LEU A 78 -131.57 -41.36 48.46
C LEU A 78 -132.31 -42.38 49.43
N ALA A 79 -132.44 -42.20 50.80
CA ALA A 79 -133.23 -43.04 51.81
C ALA A 79 -133.58 -42.41 53.25
N LEU A 80 -134.60 -42.91 54.04
CA LEU A 80 -135.13 -42.48 55.42
C LEU A 80 -135.42 -43.65 56.48
N THR A 81 -135.62 -43.40 57.82
CA THR A 81 -135.41 -44.36 58.98
C THR A 81 -136.50 -44.58 60.10
N ARG A 82 -136.20 -45.51 61.03
CA ARG A 82 -136.95 -46.34 62.05
C ARG A 82 -137.77 -45.71 63.21
N ASP A 83 -137.69 -44.42 63.53
CA ASP A 83 -138.29 -43.88 64.77
C ASP A 83 -139.82 -43.67 64.70
N ASP A 84 -140.40 -43.61 63.50
CA ASP A 84 -141.85 -43.40 63.32
C ASP A 84 -142.70 -44.62 63.73
N ILE A 85 -142.09 -45.82 63.84
CA ILE A 85 -142.80 -47.08 64.10
C ILE A 85 -143.10 -47.28 65.61
N THR A 86 -142.34 -46.64 66.50
CA THR A 86 -142.51 -46.82 67.97
C THR A 86 -143.62 -45.95 68.54
N LEU A 87 -143.78 -44.71 68.05
CA LEU A 87 -144.82 -43.78 68.50
C LEU A 87 -146.24 -44.30 68.25
N LEU A 88 -146.48 -44.92 67.09
CA LEU A 88 -147.81 -45.44 66.72
C LEU A 88 -148.28 -46.63 67.58
N ARG A 89 -147.37 -47.36 68.24
CA ARG A 89 -147.77 -48.50 69.12
C ARG A 89 -148.27 -48.04 70.49
N GLN A 90 -147.80 -46.91 70.99
CA GLN A 90 -148.17 -46.39 72.31
C GLN A 90 -149.61 -45.86 72.31
N GLU A 91 -150.00 -45.14 71.26
CA GLU A 91 -151.31 -44.50 71.14
C GLU A 91 -152.48 -45.50 71.07
N VAL A 92 -152.24 -46.70 70.55
CA VAL A 92 -153.25 -47.77 70.47
C VAL A 92 -153.53 -48.42 71.83
N GLN A 93 -152.55 -48.46 72.75
CA GLN A 93 -152.74 -49.04 74.08
C GLN A 93 -153.61 -48.14 74.98
N ASP A 94 -153.41 -46.83 74.91
CA ASP A 94 -154.12 -45.87 75.77
C ASP A 94 -155.62 -45.79 75.42
N LEU A 95 -155.97 -45.91 74.14
CA LEU A 95 -157.36 -45.93 73.67
C LEU A 95 -158.13 -47.20 74.09
N GLN A 96 -157.47 -48.34 74.24
CA GLN A 96 -158.12 -49.57 74.72
C GLN A 96 -158.49 -49.53 76.21
N ALA A 97 -157.80 -48.73 77.03
CA ALA A 97 -158.10 -48.58 78.45
C ALA A 97 -159.35 -47.72 78.69
N SER A 98 -159.46 -46.56 78.02
CA SER A 98 -160.62 -45.66 78.16
C SER A 98 -161.96 -46.31 77.80
N LEU A 99 -161.98 -47.22 76.80
CA LEU A 99 -163.21 -47.90 76.37
C LEU A 99 -163.77 -48.88 77.41
N LYS A 100 -162.94 -49.45 78.28
CA LYS A 100 -163.38 -50.39 79.32
C LYS A 100 -164.02 -49.67 80.50
N GLU A 101 -163.48 -48.51 80.87
CA GLU A 101 -164.00 -47.71 81.97
C GLU A 101 -165.40 -47.16 81.64
N GLU A 102 -165.61 -46.70 80.40
CA GLU A 102 -166.90 -46.12 79.99
C GLU A 102 -168.06 -47.14 79.97
N LYS A 103 -167.77 -48.41 79.64
CA LYS A 103 -168.76 -49.50 79.69
C LYS A 103 -169.18 -49.85 81.12
N TRP A 104 -168.26 -49.75 82.08
CA TRP A 104 -168.56 -50.01 83.49
C TRP A 104 -169.51 -48.97 84.09
N TYR A 105 -169.30 -47.68 83.78
CA TYR A 105 -170.17 -46.59 84.24
C TYR A 105 -171.60 -46.68 83.70
N SER A 106 -171.78 -47.17 82.47
CA SER A 106 -173.12 -47.35 81.88
C SER A 106 -173.93 -48.49 82.52
N GLU A 107 -173.26 -49.53 83.03
CA GLU A 107 -173.92 -50.70 83.65
C GLU A 107 -174.43 -50.36 85.07
N GLU A 108 -173.69 -49.52 85.81
CA GLU A 108 -174.05 -49.13 87.18
C GLU A 108 -175.22 -48.12 87.21
N LEU A 109 -175.26 -47.20 86.24
CA LEU A 109 -176.37 -46.23 86.09
C LEU A 109 -177.72 -46.91 85.78
N LYS A 110 -177.71 -48.08 85.13
CA LYS A 110 -178.92 -48.84 84.78
C LYS A 110 -179.55 -49.54 85.99
N LYS A 111 -178.75 -49.93 87.00
CA LYS A 111 -179.25 -50.52 88.26
C LYS A 111 -179.86 -49.49 89.20
N GLU A 112 -179.41 -48.24 89.12
CA GLU A 112 -179.92 -47.14 89.96
C GLU A 112 -181.35 -46.72 89.53
N LEU A 113 -181.66 -46.81 88.23
CA LEU A 113 -182.99 -46.49 87.67
C LEU A 113 -184.06 -47.56 87.99
N GLU A 114 -183.71 -48.85 88.07
CA GLU A 114 -184.66 -49.91 88.45
C GLU A 114 -185.07 -49.86 89.94
N LYS A 115 -184.26 -49.24 90.81
CA LYS A 115 -184.58 -49.08 92.24
C LYS A 115 -185.60 -47.98 92.54
N TYR A 116 -185.77 -46.98 91.67
CA TYR A 116 -186.63 -45.81 91.93
C TYR A 116 -188.06 -45.92 91.37
N GLN A 117 -188.39 -46.95 90.58
CA GLN A 117 -189.74 -47.14 90.02
C GLN A 117 -190.66 -48.08 90.83
N GLY A 118 -190.19 -48.62 91.95
CA GLY A 118 -190.94 -49.62 92.75
C GLY A 118 -191.65 -49.11 94.02
N LEU A 119 -191.54 -47.83 94.37
CA LEU A 119 -192.11 -47.28 95.61
C LEU A 119 -193.02 -46.09 95.31
N GLN A 120 -194.26 -46.21 95.80
CA GLN A 120 -195.28 -45.17 95.98
C GLN A 120 -196.23 -44.94 94.79
N GLN A 121 -197.20 -45.84 94.55
CA GLN A 121 -198.46 -46.09 95.31
C GLN A 121 -199.46 -44.93 95.28
N GLN A 122 -200.46 -45.06 94.40
CA GLN A 122 -201.85 -45.34 94.76
C GLN A 122 -202.26 -45.08 96.22
N GLU A 123 -203.18 -44.13 96.42
CA GLU A 123 -204.43 -44.23 97.22
C GLU A 123 -204.97 -42.81 97.48
N ALA A 124 -206.27 -42.52 97.60
CA ALA A 124 -207.47 -43.35 97.59
C ALA A 124 -208.68 -42.47 97.26
N LYS A 125 -209.73 -43.12 96.72
CA LYS A 125 -211.14 -42.70 96.80
C LYS A 125 -211.80 -43.55 97.88
N SER A 126 -212.70 -42.97 98.68
CA SER A 126 -213.96 -43.64 99.06
C SER A 126 -214.93 -42.66 99.71
N ASP A 127 -216.21 -43.04 99.59
CA ASP A 127 -217.44 -42.27 99.50
C ASP A 127 -218.43 -42.71 100.59
N GLY A 128 -219.31 -41.79 101.02
CA GLY A 128 -220.59 -41.99 101.74
C GLY A 128 -220.56 -42.57 103.18
N LEU A 129 -221.52 -42.33 104.08
CA LEU A 129 -222.82 -41.64 104.06
C LEU A 129 -223.48 -41.72 105.48
N VAL A 130 -224.07 -40.61 105.98
CA VAL A 130 -225.24 -40.45 106.93
C VAL A 130 -225.03 -40.89 108.40
N THR A 131 -225.32 -40.12 109.46
CA THR A 131 -226.49 -39.28 109.82
C THR A 131 -226.15 -38.40 111.04
N ASP A 132 -226.89 -37.29 111.16
CA ASP A 132 -227.25 -36.56 112.39
C ASP A 132 -226.24 -35.63 113.09
N SER A 133 -226.63 -34.35 112.99
CA SER A 133 -226.65 -33.35 114.06
C SER A 133 -225.37 -32.54 114.33
N SER A 134 -225.33 -31.36 113.70
CA SER A 134 -224.74 -30.10 114.20
C SER A 134 -223.21 -30.01 114.45
N ALA A 135 -222.43 -31.08 114.32
CA ALA A 135 -220.99 -31.06 114.62
C ALA A 135 -220.06 -31.08 113.39
N GLU A 136 -220.52 -31.45 112.19
CA GLU A 136 -219.67 -31.57 110.99
C GLU A 136 -219.49 -30.25 110.20
N LEU A 137 -220.37 -29.26 110.38
CA LEU A 137 -220.30 -27.99 109.66
C LEU A 137 -219.08 -27.13 110.06
N GLN A 138 -218.63 -27.20 111.32
CA GLN A 138 -217.47 -26.43 111.78
C GLN A 138 -216.11 -26.96 111.28
N ALA A 139 -215.99 -28.27 111.00
CA ALA A 139 -214.74 -28.84 110.49
C ALA A 139 -214.51 -28.54 108.99
N LEU A 140 -215.60 -28.44 108.21
CA LEU A 140 -215.55 -28.10 106.79
C LEU A 140 -215.30 -26.61 106.54
N GLU A 141 -215.80 -25.72 107.41
CA GLU A 141 -215.51 -24.27 107.30
C GLU A 141 -214.02 -23.99 107.53
N GLN A 142 -213.39 -24.66 108.49
CA GLN A 142 -211.96 -24.47 108.77
C GLN A 142 -211.07 -25.02 107.65
N GLN A 143 -211.43 -26.15 107.03
CA GLN A 143 -210.72 -26.67 105.84
C GLN A 143 -210.88 -25.77 104.61
N LEU A 144 -212.01 -25.09 104.46
CA LEU A 144 -212.24 -24.18 103.33
C LEU A 144 -211.37 -22.93 103.43
N GLU A 145 -211.19 -22.39 104.64
CA GLU A 145 -210.37 -21.20 104.87
C GLU A 145 -208.88 -21.49 104.66
N GLU A 146 -208.38 -22.65 105.11
CA GLU A 146 -207.02 -23.12 104.82
C GLU A 146 -206.79 -23.29 103.31
N ALA A 147 -207.71 -23.94 102.60
CA ALA A 147 -207.64 -24.10 101.14
C ALA A 147 -207.65 -22.76 100.39
N GLN A 148 -208.36 -21.74 100.88
CA GLN A 148 -208.36 -20.40 100.29
C GLN A 148 -207.00 -19.71 100.45
N THR A 149 -206.37 -19.82 101.63
CA THR A 149 -205.02 -19.28 101.84
C THR A 149 -203.96 -20.00 101.01
N GLU A 150 -204.09 -21.31 100.85
CA GLU A 150 -203.20 -22.11 100.00
C GLU A 150 -203.38 -21.76 98.52
N ASN A 151 -204.61 -21.50 98.08
CA ASN A 151 -204.88 -21.03 96.71
C ASN A 151 -204.24 -19.66 96.43
N PHE A 152 -204.28 -18.75 97.42
CA PHE A 152 -203.60 -17.46 97.31
C PHE A 152 -202.07 -17.62 97.20
N ASN A 153 -201.47 -18.51 98.01
CA ASN A 153 -200.05 -18.83 97.92
C ASN A 153 -199.66 -19.46 96.58
N ILE A 154 -200.46 -20.42 96.08
CA ILE A 154 -200.23 -21.03 94.76
C ILE A 154 -200.32 -19.99 93.65
N LYS A 155 -201.29 -19.07 93.72
CA LYS A 155 -201.42 -17.99 92.75
C LYS A 155 -200.23 -17.05 92.77
N GLN A 156 -199.77 -16.67 93.97
CA GLN A 156 -198.58 -15.84 94.12
C GLN A 156 -197.32 -16.53 93.59
N MET A 157 -197.15 -17.84 93.84
CA MET A 157 -196.05 -18.62 93.24
C MET A 157 -196.17 -18.73 91.73
N LYS A 158 -197.38 -18.92 91.19
CA LYS A 158 -197.62 -19.01 89.75
C LYS A 158 -197.20 -17.70 89.06
N ASP A 159 -197.64 -16.56 89.59
CA ASP A 159 -197.30 -15.25 89.04
C ASP A 159 -195.77 -15.02 89.07
N LEU A 160 -195.08 -15.48 90.13
CA LEU A 160 -193.62 -15.43 90.23
C LEU A 160 -192.93 -16.31 89.17
N PHE A 161 -193.40 -17.53 88.94
CA PHE A 161 -192.87 -18.41 87.90
C PHE A 161 -193.13 -17.87 86.50
N GLU A 162 -194.30 -17.28 86.27
CA GLU A 162 -194.67 -16.67 84.99
C GLU A 162 -193.78 -15.44 84.70
N GLN A 163 -193.51 -14.62 85.72
CA GLN A 163 -192.56 -13.51 85.64
C GLN A 163 -191.12 -14.01 85.35
N LYS A 164 -190.69 -15.10 86.01
CA LYS A 164 -189.37 -15.71 85.79
C LYS A 164 -189.24 -16.33 84.39
N ALA A 165 -190.31 -16.94 83.87
CA ALA A 165 -190.34 -17.46 82.51
C ALA A 165 -190.27 -16.34 81.47
N ALA A 166 -190.96 -15.22 81.68
CA ALA A 166 -190.86 -14.04 80.83
C ALA A 166 -189.44 -13.45 80.85
N GLN A 167 -188.81 -13.38 82.03
CA GLN A 167 -187.45 -12.88 82.17
C GLN A 167 -186.43 -13.76 81.43
N LEU A 168 -186.51 -15.09 81.58
CA LEU A 168 -185.69 -16.04 80.83
C LEU A 168 -185.93 -15.96 79.31
N ALA A 169 -187.17 -15.77 78.87
CA ALA A 169 -187.47 -15.58 77.44
C ALA A 169 -186.79 -14.32 76.88
N THR A 170 -186.71 -13.25 77.68
CA THR A 170 -186.03 -12.01 77.30
C THR A 170 -184.52 -12.21 77.23
N GLU A 171 -183.92 -12.89 78.22
CA GLU A 171 -182.49 -13.23 78.21
C GLU A 171 -182.10 -14.14 77.03
N ILE A 172 -182.94 -15.13 76.70
CA ILE A 172 -182.73 -15.99 75.53
C ILE A 172 -182.77 -15.18 74.23
N ALA A 173 -183.71 -14.24 74.10
CA ALA A 173 -183.79 -13.36 72.94
C ALA A 173 -182.54 -12.47 72.81
N ASP A 174 -182.07 -11.90 73.93
CA ASP A 174 -180.84 -11.09 73.98
C ASP A 174 -179.58 -11.90 73.64
N ILE A 175 -179.45 -13.12 74.19
CA ILE A 175 -178.32 -14.01 73.88
C ILE A 175 -178.35 -14.39 72.40
N LYS A 176 -179.53 -14.68 71.85
CA LYS A 176 -179.67 -15.02 70.43
C LYS A 176 -179.31 -13.84 69.53
N SER A 177 -179.76 -12.62 69.88
CA SER A 177 -179.35 -11.40 69.17
C SER A 177 -177.83 -11.21 69.19
N LYS A 178 -177.18 -11.37 70.35
CA LYS A 178 -175.72 -11.27 70.47
C LYS A 178 -174.99 -12.36 69.68
N TYR A 179 -175.52 -13.58 69.67
CA TYR A 179 -174.97 -14.68 68.89
C TYR A 179 -175.06 -14.41 67.38
N ASP A 180 -176.20 -13.91 66.90
CA ASP A 180 -176.38 -13.56 65.50
C ASP A 180 -175.47 -12.38 65.08
N GLU A 181 -175.28 -11.40 65.96
CA GLU A 181 -174.32 -10.29 65.77
C GLU A 181 -172.88 -10.82 65.67
N GLU A 182 -172.42 -11.64 66.63
CA GLU A 182 -171.08 -12.26 66.59
C GLU A 182 -170.87 -13.15 65.38
N LYS A 183 -171.89 -13.91 64.98
CA LYS A 183 -171.85 -14.73 63.77
C LYS A 183 -171.67 -13.87 62.52
N SER A 184 -172.33 -12.72 62.45
CA SER A 184 -172.19 -11.78 61.35
C SER A 184 -170.80 -11.12 61.33
N LEU A 185 -170.27 -10.74 62.49
CA LEU A 185 -168.92 -10.17 62.63
C LEU A 185 -167.83 -11.18 62.23
N ARG A 186 -167.99 -12.45 62.63
CA ARG A 186 -167.09 -13.54 62.23
C ARG A 186 -167.10 -13.76 60.72
N ALA A 187 -168.26 -13.79 60.09
CA ALA A 187 -168.38 -13.92 58.64
C ALA A 187 -167.69 -12.75 57.91
N ALA A 188 -167.82 -11.53 58.42
CA ALA A 188 -167.14 -10.36 57.86
C ALA A 188 -165.61 -10.42 58.04
N ALA A 189 -165.13 -10.95 59.17
CA ALA A 189 -163.70 -11.16 59.40
C ALA A 189 -163.13 -12.24 58.46
N GLU A 190 -163.84 -13.35 58.27
CA GLU A 190 -163.47 -14.42 57.35
C GLU A 190 -163.34 -13.91 55.90
N GLN A 191 -164.29 -13.09 55.43
CA GLN A 191 -164.20 -12.46 54.11
C GLN A 191 -162.99 -11.51 53.97
N LYS A 192 -162.61 -10.80 55.04
CA LYS A 192 -161.40 -9.96 55.02
C LYS A 192 -160.13 -10.80 54.92
N VAL A 193 -160.07 -11.93 55.62
CA VAL A 193 -158.91 -12.84 55.55
C VAL A 193 -158.78 -13.43 54.15
N THR A 194 -159.88 -13.87 53.53
CA THR A 194 -159.83 -14.39 52.16
C THR A 194 -159.34 -13.34 51.18
N HIS A 195 -159.83 -12.10 51.28
CA HIS A 195 -159.39 -11.00 50.41
C HIS A 195 -157.90 -10.67 50.58
N LEU A 196 -157.41 -10.56 51.82
CA LEU A 196 -156.00 -10.32 52.09
C LEU A 196 -155.11 -11.46 51.60
N THR A 197 -155.58 -12.71 51.70
CA THR A 197 -154.85 -13.88 51.19
C THR A 197 -154.75 -13.85 49.66
N GLU A 198 -155.82 -13.50 48.97
CA GLU A 198 -155.81 -13.33 47.51
C GLU A 198 -154.87 -12.21 47.07
N ASP A 199 -154.87 -11.07 47.76
CA ASP A 199 -153.99 -9.95 47.43
C ASP A 199 -152.52 -10.27 47.70
N LEU A 200 -152.22 -11.02 48.78
CA LEU A 200 -150.87 -11.52 49.05
C LEU A 200 -150.39 -12.45 47.93
N ASN A 201 -151.25 -13.34 47.44
CA ASN A 201 -150.92 -14.22 46.33
C ASN A 201 -150.67 -13.43 45.03
N LYS A 202 -151.49 -12.43 44.71
CA LYS A 202 -151.26 -11.53 43.56
C LYS A 202 -149.92 -10.79 43.68
N GLN A 203 -149.59 -10.28 44.86
CA GLN A 203 -148.31 -9.61 45.09
C GLN A 203 -147.13 -10.59 44.92
N THR A 204 -147.28 -11.83 45.39
CA THR A 204 -146.26 -12.87 45.24
C THR A 204 -146.00 -13.20 43.77
N THR A 205 -147.06 -13.32 42.95
CA THR A 205 -146.92 -13.54 41.51
C THR A 205 -146.23 -12.36 40.83
N VAL A 206 -146.60 -11.12 41.18
CA VAL A 206 -145.95 -9.91 40.63
C VAL A 206 -144.47 -9.86 40.98
N ILE A 207 -144.08 -10.22 42.21
CA ILE A 207 -142.67 -10.26 42.61
C ILE A 207 -141.89 -11.29 41.78
N GLN A 208 -142.49 -12.45 41.52
CA GLN A 208 -141.86 -13.51 40.74
C GLN A 208 -141.66 -13.08 39.28
N ASP A 209 -142.67 -12.45 38.68
CA ASP A 209 -142.60 -11.92 37.31
C ASP A 209 -141.57 -10.78 37.20
N LEU A 210 -141.52 -9.88 38.18
CA LEU A 210 -140.49 -8.83 38.22
C LEU A 210 -139.07 -9.42 38.37
N LYS A 211 -138.92 -10.52 39.10
CA LYS A 211 -137.62 -11.19 39.25
C LYS A 211 -137.17 -11.86 37.95
N THR A 212 -138.08 -12.48 37.20
CA THR A 212 -137.77 -13.06 35.89
C THR A 212 -137.48 -11.97 34.87
N GLU A 213 -138.26 -10.87 34.84
CA GLU A 213 -137.96 -9.71 33.99
C GLU A 213 -136.60 -9.08 34.32
N LEU A 214 -136.23 -8.96 35.60
CA LEU A 214 -134.93 -8.43 36.00
C LEU A 214 -133.77 -9.27 35.48
N LEU A 215 -133.91 -10.60 35.50
CA LEU A 215 -132.89 -11.53 35.02
C LEU A 215 -132.86 -11.62 33.49
N GLN A 216 -134.01 -11.47 32.83
CA GLN A 216 -134.14 -11.53 31.37
C GLN A 216 -133.98 -10.16 30.70
N ARG A 217 -133.62 -9.10 31.44
CA ARG A 217 -133.39 -7.78 30.83
C ARG A 217 -132.38 -7.90 29.68
N PRO A 218 -132.81 -7.65 28.43
CA PRO A 218 -131.89 -7.60 27.30
C PRO A 218 -130.90 -6.46 27.58
N GLY A 219 -129.64 -6.82 27.83
CA GLY A 219 -128.60 -5.88 28.25
C GLY A 219 -127.68 -6.38 29.36
N ILE A 220 -128.11 -7.33 30.22
CA ILE A 220 -127.19 -7.90 31.24
C ILE A 220 -126.09 -8.72 30.58
N GLU A 221 -126.46 -9.51 29.57
CA GLU A 221 -125.53 -10.29 28.75
C GLU A 221 -124.63 -9.37 27.91
N ASP A 222 -125.19 -8.33 27.28
CA ASP A 222 -124.42 -7.33 26.53
C ASP A 222 -123.41 -6.60 27.43
N VAL A 223 -123.79 -6.22 28.64
CA VAL A 223 -122.87 -5.61 29.62
C VAL A 223 -121.76 -6.59 30.03
N ALA A 224 -122.04 -7.89 30.15
CA ALA A 224 -121.03 -8.89 30.46
C ALA A 224 -120.06 -9.11 29.28
N VAL A 225 -120.56 -9.12 28.05
CA VAL A 225 -119.74 -9.20 26.82
C VAL A 225 -118.89 -7.94 26.68
N LEU A 226 -119.47 -6.74 26.81
CA LEU A 226 -118.75 -5.47 26.76
C LEU A 226 -117.65 -5.38 27.84
N LYS A 227 -117.89 -5.90 29.05
CA LYS A 227 -116.84 -5.99 30.09
C LYS A 227 -115.70 -6.91 29.65
N LYS A 228 -115.99 -8.06 29.03
CA LYS A 228 -114.95 -8.97 28.51
C LYS A 228 -114.18 -8.33 27.35
N GLU A 229 -114.87 -7.72 26.40
CA GLU A 229 -114.26 -7.02 25.26
C GLU A 229 -113.41 -5.84 25.73
N LEU A 230 -113.87 -5.06 26.70
CA LEU A 230 -113.09 -3.96 27.30
C LEU A 230 -111.81 -4.50 27.95
N VAL A 231 -111.90 -5.59 28.72
CA VAL A 231 -110.71 -6.23 29.33
C VAL A 231 -109.77 -6.77 28.26
N GLN A 232 -110.29 -7.35 27.17
CA GLN A 232 -109.47 -7.82 26.05
C GLN A 232 -108.76 -6.67 25.34
N VAL A 233 -109.46 -5.57 25.06
CA VAL A 233 -108.88 -4.37 24.45
C VAL A 233 -107.85 -3.73 25.38
N GLN A 234 -108.13 -3.64 26.68
CA GLN A 234 -107.16 -3.16 27.69
C GLN A 234 -105.90 -4.02 27.69
N THR A 235 -106.06 -5.35 27.73
CA THR A 235 -104.94 -6.30 27.69
C THR A 235 -104.14 -6.17 26.40
N LEU A 236 -104.80 -5.98 25.25
CA LEU A 236 -104.13 -5.74 23.98
C LEU A 236 -103.36 -4.42 23.98
N MET A 237 -103.97 -3.34 24.48
CA MET A 237 -103.31 -2.03 24.60
C MET A 237 -102.09 -2.10 25.53
N ASP A 238 -102.19 -2.79 26.67
CA ASP A 238 -101.08 -2.99 27.60
C ASP A 238 -99.95 -3.80 26.94
N ASN A 239 -100.28 -4.88 26.22
CA ASN A 239 -99.31 -5.67 25.47
C ASN A 239 -98.64 -4.85 24.36
N MET A 240 -99.40 -4.08 23.58
CA MET A 240 -98.84 -3.20 22.54
C MET A 240 -97.94 -2.09 23.12
N THR A 241 -98.28 -1.59 24.32
CA THR A 241 -97.47 -0.60 25.03
C THR A 241 -96.16 -1.23 25.49
N LEU A 242 -96.23 -2.42 26.11
CA LEU A 242 -95.05 -3.19 26.51
C LEU A 242 -94.17 -3.57 25.33
N GLU A 243 -94.73 -3.97 24.19
CA GLU A 243 -93.96 -4.25 22.97
C GLU A 243 -93.26 -3.00 22.45
N ARG A 244 -93.96 -1.86 22.37
CA ARG A 244 -93.33 -0.58 22.00
C ARG A 244 -92.21 -0.16 22.95
N GLU A 245 -92.39 -0.34 24.26
CA GLU A 245 -91.36 -0.05 25.26
C GLU A 245 -90.14 -0.97 25.08
N ARG A 246 -90.36 -2.27 24.85
CA ARG A 246 -89.27 -3.23 24.56
C ARG A 246 -88.54 -2.89 23.26
N GLU A 247 -89.26 -2.54 22.20
CA GLU A 247 -88.66 -2.12 20.93
C GLU A 247 -87.88 -0.81 21.08
N SER A 248 -88.43 0.17 21.83
CA SER A 248 -87.75 1.42 22.12
C SER A 248 -86.45 1.20 22.90
N GLU A 249 -86.44 0.32 23.90
CA GLU A 249 -85.20 0.04 24.66
C GLU A 249 -84.18 -0.73 23.79
N LYS A 250 -84.63 -1.69 22.96
CA LYS A 250 -83.76 -2.36 21.97
C LYS A 250 -83.11 -1.36 21.02
N LEU A 251 -83.90 -0.45 20.44
CA LEU A 251 -83.41 0.59 19.53
C LEU A 251 -82.43 1.55 20.24
N LYS A 252 -82.72 1.89 21.50
CA LYS A 252 -81.84 2.75 22.31
C LYS A 252 -80.51 2.06 22.61
N ASP A 253 -80.51 0.78 22.92
CA ASP A 253 -79.28 0.00 23.13
C ASP A 253 -78.49 -0.17 21.83
N GLU A 254 -79.15 -0.39 20.70
CA GLU A 254 -78.51 -0.40 19.38
C GLU A 254 -77.92 0.98 19.02
N CYS A 255 -78.63 2.08 19.30
CA CYS A 255 -78.09 3.43 19.14
C CYS A 255 -76.86 3.67 20.02
N LYS A 256 -76.86 3.24 21.29
CA LYS A 256 -75.67 3.34 22.17
C LYS A 256 -74.50 2.53 21.60
N LYS A 257 -74.76 1.33 21.10
CA LYS A 257 -73.75 0.47 20.49
C LYS A 257 -73.16 1.10 19.22
N LEU A 258 -74.00 1.60 18.33
CA LEU A 258 -73.56 2.32 17.14
C LEU A 258 -72.79 3.59 17.47
N GLN A 259 -73.17 4.32 18.53
CA GLN A 259 -72.42 5.49 19.01
C GLN A 259 -71.03 5.12 19.53
N SER A 260 -70.89 4.03 20.27
CA SER A 260 -69.57 3.58 20.75
C SER A 260 -68.70 3.05 19.61
N GLU A 261 -69.28 2.33 18.65
CA GLU A 261 -68.60 1.90 17.42
C GLU A 261 -68.14 3.10 16.58
N HIS A 262 -68.99 4.12 16.41
CA HIS A 262 -68.62 5.35 15.71
C HIS A 262 -67.46 6.07 16.42
N ALA A 263 -67.53 6.24 17.74
CA ALA A 263 -66.45 6.87 18.51
C ALA A 263 -65.13 6.10 18.41
N HIS A 264 -65.19 4.76 18.44
CA HIS A 264 -64.02 3.90 18.26
C HIS A 264 -63.41 4.03 16.86
N LEU A 265 -64.26 3.99 15.81
CA LEU A 265 -63.81 4.15 14.43
C LEU A 265 -63.22 5.54 14.20
N GLU A 266 -63.82 6.58 14.76
CA GLU A 266 -63.33 7.96 14.68
C GLU A 266 -61.97 8.11 15.37
N ALA A 267 -61.78 7.52 16.55
CA ALA A 267 -60.48 7.46 17.22
C ALA A 267 -59.43 6.73 16.36
N THR A 268 -59.80 5.59 15.77
CA THR A 268 -58.94 4.83 14.85
C THR A 268 -58.55 5.65 13.62
N ILE A 269 -59.50 6.36 13.01
CA ILE A 269 -59.25 7.25 11.86
C ILE A 269 -58.28 8.36 12.25
N ASN A 270 -58.44 8.96 13.42
CA ASN A 270 -57.55 10.03 13.89
C ASN A 270 -56.14 9.50 14.16
N GLN A 271 -55.99 8.29 14.72
CA GLN A 271 -54.70 7.63 14.88
C GLN A 271 -54.03 7.38 13.52
N LEU A 272 -54.73 6.79 12.57
CA LEU A 272 -54.22 6.52 11.22
C LEU A 272 -53.84 7.81 10.48
N ARG A 273 -54.62 8.90 10.65
CA ARG A 273 -54.28 10.22 10.10
C ARG A 273 -53.00 10.79 10.71
N SER A 274 -52.80 10.63 12.01
CA SER A 274 -51.56 11.04 12.70
C SER A 274 -50.35 10.25 12.20
N GLU A 275 -50.49 8.94 12.03
CA GLU A 275 -49.44 8.09 11.46
C GLU A 275 -49.14 8.44 10.01
N LEU A 276 -50.18 8.67 9.20
CA LEU A 276 -50.01 9.11 7.81
C LEU A 276 -49.28 10.46 7.72
N ALA A 277 -49.53 11.37 8.67
CA ALA A 277 -48.86 12.67 8.74
C ALA A 277 -47.35 12.56 9.08
N LYS A 278 -46.90 11.47 9.69
CA LYS A 278 -45.47 11.21 9.96
C LYS A 278 -44.71 10.87 8.67
N GLY A 279 -45.37 10.23 7.70
CA GLY A 279 -44.75 9.84 6.42
C GLY A 279 -44.07 11.01 5.70
N PRO A 280 -44.74 12.15 5.45
CA PRO A 280 -44.12 13.33 4.87
C PRO A 280 -42.93 13.90 5.67
N GLN A 281 -42.96 13.81 7.00
CA GLN A 281 -41.85 14.26 7.86
C GLN A 281 -40.64 13.34 7.71
N GLU A 282 -40.83 12.03 7.71
CA GLU A 282 -39.76 11.05 7.46
C GLU A 282 -39.16 11.23 6.06
N VAL A 283 -40.02 11.38 5.03
CA VAL A 283 -39.57 11.68 3.66
C VAL A 283 -38.77 12.97 3.61
N ALA A 284 -39.18 14.03 4.32
CA ALA A 284 -38.41 15.28 4.36
C ALA A 284 -37.02 15.10 4.99
N VAL A 285 -36.91 14.28 6.05
CA VAL A 285 -35.61 13.95 6.66
C VAL A 285 -34.73 13.18 5.67
N TYR A 286 -35.26 12.14 5.01
CA TYR A 286 -34.52 11.38 4.01
C TYR A 286 -34.08 12.26 2.83
N VAL A 287 -34.94 13.17 2.37
CA VAL A 287 -34.58 14.12 1.29
C VAL A 287 -33.45 15.04 1.71
N GLN A 288 -33.45 15.57 2.95
CA GLN A 288 -32.33 16.38 3.46
C GLN A 288 -31.04 15.58 3.55
N GLU A 289 -31.10 14.33 4.00
CA GLU A 289 -29.92 13.45 4.09
C GLU A 289 -29.36 13.12 2.71
N ILE A 290 -30.22 12.81 1.73
CA ILE A 290 -29.84 12.62 0.33
C ILE A 290 -29.17 13.89 -0.23
N GLN A 291 -29.71 15.07 0.06
CA GLN A 291 -29.10 16.34 -0.37
C GLN A 291 -27.71 16.57 0.24
N LYS A 292 -27.53 16.28 1.53
CA LYS A 292 -26.23 16.35 2.21
C LYS A 292 -25.23 15.38 1.59
N LEU A 293 -25.63 14.11 1.40
CA LEU A 293 -24.80 13.09 0.77
C LEU A 293 -24.43 13.48 -0.67
N LYS A 294 -25.37 14.03 -1.43
CA LYS A 294 -25.12 14.54 -2.78
C LYS A 294 -24.11 15.70 -2.79
N GLY A 295 -24.18 16.60 -1.82
CA GLY A 295 -23.19 17.66 -1.61
C GLY A 295 -21.79 17.10 -1.35
N SER A 296 -21.68 16.18 -0.39
CA SER A 296 -20.41 15.50 -0.06
C SER A 296 -19.82 14.74 -1.26
N ILE A 297 -20.66 14.06 -2.04
CA ILE A 297 -20.23 13.38 -3.27
C ILE A 297 -19.66 14.38 -4.26
N ASN A 298 -20.35 15.50 -4.52
CA ASN A 298 -19.87 16.52 -5.44
C ASN A 298 -18.52 17.12 -5.00
N GLU A 299 -18.35 17.39 -3.71
CA GLU A 299 -17.07 17.87 -3.15
C GLU A 299 -15.94 16.84 -3.33
N LEU A 300 -16.23 15.56 -3.08
CA LEU A 300 -15.26 14.47 -3.27
C LEU A 300 -14.93 14.26 -4.75
N THR A 301 -15.91 14.38 -5.65
CA THR A 301 -15.71 14.32 -7.09
C THR A 301 -14.81 15.46 -7.56
N GLN A 302 -15.07 16.69 -7.10
CA GLN A 302 -14.24 17.85 -7.44
C GLN A 302 -12.81 17.71 -6.90
N LYS A 303 -12.64 17.22 -5.66
CA LYS A 303 -11.31 16.94 -5.09
C LYS A 303 -10.57 15.87 -5.89
N ASN A 304 -11.24 14.79 -6.27
CA ASN A 304 -10.63 13.75 -7.11
C ASN A 304 -10.19 14.30 -8.46
N GLN A 305 -11.06 15.07 -9.15
CA GLN A 305 -10.72 15.70 -10.42
C GLN A 305 -9.46 16.55 -10.32
N ASN A 306 -9.37 17.41 -9.29
CA ASN A 306 -8.20 18.26 -9.04
C ASN A 306 -6.93 17.44 -8.75
N LEU A 307 -7.05 16.32 -8.04
CA LEU A 307 -5.91 15.43 -7.76
C LEU A 307 -5.46 14.70 -9.02
N THR A 308 -6.39 14.23 -9.85
CA THR A 308 -6.10 13.62 -11.15
C THR A 308 -5.37 14.59 -12.08
N GLU A 309 -5.82 15.84 -12.17
CA GLU A 309 -5.15 16.87 -12.98
C GLU A 309 -3.72 17.17 -12.46
N LYS A 310 -3.56 17.26 -11.13
CA LYS A 310 -2.23 17.42 -10.52
C LYS A 310 -1.31 16.25 -10.79
N LEU A 311 -1.85 15.02 -10.74
CA LEU A 311 -1.08 13.80 -11.03
C LEU A 311 -0.65 13.77 -12.50
N GLN A 312 -1.58 14.03 -13.43
CA GLN A 312 -1.26 14.11 -14.87
C GLN A 312 -0.19 15.16 -15.16
N LYS A 313 -0.24 16.32 -14.50
CA LYS A 313 0.80 17.33 -14.63
C LYS A 313 2.16 16.84 -14.12
N LYS A 314 2.17 16.10 -13.00
CA LYS A 314 3.41 15.51 -12.46
C LYS A 314 3.96 14.40 -13.34
N ASP A 315 3.10 13.60 -13.95
CA ASP A 315 3.52 12.58 -14.92
C ASP A 315 4.18 13.24 -16.15
N LEU A 316 3.60 14.32 -16.68
CA LEU A 316 4.20 15.10 -17.77
C LEU A 316 5.54 15.75 -17.38
N ASP A 317 5.63 16.31 -16.17
CA ASP A 317 6.89 16.87 -15.66
C ASP A 317 7.96 15.77 -15.53
N TYR A 318 7.57 14.57 -15.08
CA TYR A 318 8.47 13.42 -14.95
C TYR A 318 8.98 12.93 -16.31
N THR A 319 8.09 12.75 -17.30
CA THR A 319 8.50 12.33 -18.65
C THR A 319 9.46 13.33 -19.28
N HIS A 320 9.22 14.63 -19.11
CA HIS A 320 10.11 15.67 -19.62
C HIS A 320 11.48 15.68 -18.90
N LEU A 321 11.52 15.42 -17.58
CA LEU A 321 12.78 15.26 -16.85
C LEU A 321 13.55 14.01 -17.31
N GLU A 322 12.85 12.92 -17.58
CA GLU A 322 13.45 11.68 -18.09
C GLU A 322 14.04 11.87 -19.50
N GLU A 323 13.31 12.55 -20.40
CA GLU A 323 13.81 12.95 -21.72
C GLU A 323 15.09 13.80 -21.61
N LYS A 324 15.08 14.86 -20.78
CA LYS A 324 16.26 15.69 -20.54
C LYS A 324 17.45 14.91 -19.99
N HIS A 325 17.21 14.02 -19.03
CA HIS A 325 18.27 13.17 -18.49
C HIS A 325 18.86 12.26 -19.58
N ASN A 326 18.03 11.71 -20.46
CA ASN A 326 18.48 10.86 -21.57
C ASN A 326 19.31 11.65 -22.60
N GLU A 327 18.87 12.86 -22.96
CA GLU A 327 19.61 13.78 -23.83
C GLU A 327 20.98 14.15 -23.24
N GLU A 328 21.03 14.48 -21.94
CA GLU A 328 22.27 14.86 -21.28
C GLU A 328 23.20 13.66 -21.08
N SER A 329 22.65 12.48 -20.80
CA SER A 329 23.39 11.21 -20.74
C SER A 329 24.00 10.85 -22.10
N ALA A 330 23.26 11.03 -23.20
CA ALA A 330 23.77 10.86 -24.55
C ALA A 330 24.87 11.88 -24.87
N SER A 331 24.63 13.15 -24.57
CA SER A 331 25.62 14.23 -24.74
C SER A 331 26.92 13.94 -23.99
N ARG A 332 26.81 13.46 -22.74
CA ARG A 332 27.96 13.06 -21.91
C ARG A 332 28.74 11.89 -22.53
N LYS A 333 28.05 10.87 -23.06
CA LYS A 333 28.72 9.74 -23.75
C LYS A 333 29.49 10.22 -24.98
N THR A 334 28.91 11.12 -25.76
CA THR A 334 29.58 11.74 -26.91
C THR A 334 30.81 12.53 -26.50
N LEU A 335 30.71 13.35 -25.44
CA LEU A 335 31.84 14.11 -24.91
C LEU A 335 32.94 13.18 -24.39
N GLN A 336 32.57 12.11 -23.69
CA GLN A 336 33.50 11.09 -23.19
C GLN A 336 34.26 10.40 -24.34
N ALA A 337 33.56 10.05 -25.43
CA ALA A 337 34.19 9.49 -26.61
C ALA A 337 35.16 10.49 -27.28
N SER A 338 34.77 11.77 -27.38
CA SER A 338 35.64 12.82 -27.92
C SER A 338 36.87 13.05 -27.05
N LEU A 339 36.74 13.01 -25.72
CA LEU A 339 37.85 13.15 -24.79
C LEU A 339 38.82 11.97 -24.92
N HIS A 340 38.30 10.74 -24.96
CA HIS A 340 39.12 9.56 -25.16
C HIS A 340 39.88 9.60 -26.51
N GLN A 341 39.25 10.08 -27.57
CA GLN A 341 39.92 10.29 -28.86
C GLN A 341 41.05 11.33 -28.75
N ARG A 342 40.81 12.44 -28.03
CA ARG A 342 41.84 13.47 -27.80
C ARG A 342 43.00 12.93 -26.95
N ASP A 343 42.73 12.09 -25.96
CA ASP A 343 43.78 11.44 -25.18
C ASP A 343 44.67 10.54 -26.06
N LEU A 344 44.05 9.77 -26.97
CA LEU A 344 44.79 8.98 -27.97
C LEU A 344 45.62 9.87 -28.91
N ASP A 345 45.05 10.97 -29.40
CA ASP A 345 45.77 11.96 -30.23
C ASP A 345 46.98 12.53 -29.48
N CYS A 346 46.81 12.89 -28.19
CA CYS A 346 47.89 13.36 -27.32
C CYS A 346 48.99 12.31 -27.11
N GLN A 347 48.62 11.04 -26.87
CA GLN A 347 49.59 9.95 -26.75
C GLN A 347 50.40 9.75 -28.04
N GLN A 348 49.75 9.84 -29.20
CA GLN A 348 50.43 9.76 -30.50
C GLN A 348 51.39 10.95 -30.71
N LEU A 349 50.97 12.17 -30.38
CA LEU A 349 51.82 13.35 -30.45
C LEU A 349 53.02 13.24 -29.49
N GLN A 350 52.80 12.71 -28.28
CA GLN A 350 53.88 12.45 -27.31
C GLN A 350 54.90 11.45 -27.87
N ALA A 351 54.45 10.35 -28.48
CA ALA A 351 55.33 9.36 -29.10
C ALA A 351 56.11 9.94 -30.29
N ARG A 352 55.51 10.84 -31.07
CA ARG A 352 56.20 11.56 -32.15
C ARG A 352 57.24 12.53 -31.61
N LEU A 353 56.93 13.23 -30.52
CA LEU A 353 57.86 14.14 -29.85
C LEU A 353 59.09 13.36 -29.36
N THR A 354 58.90 12.26 -28.63
CA THR A 354 60.04 11.44 -28.13
C THR A 354 60.87 10.83 -29.26
N ALA A 355 60.24 10.41 -30.36
CA ALA A 355 60.95 9.96 -31.56
C ALA A 355 61.77 11.08 -32.23
N SER A 356 61.24 12.31 -32.23
CA SER A 356 61.95 13.48 -32.72
C SER A 356 63.12 13.88 -31.79
N GLU A 357 62.89 13.87 -30.48
CA GLU A 357 63.92 14.15 -29.46
C GLU A 357 65.09 13.17 -29.55
N SER A 358 64.80 11.86 -29.66
CA SER A 358 65.85 10.84 -29.83
C SER A 358 66.60 10.98 -31.16
N SER A 359 65.93 11.41 -32.23
CA SER A 359 66.58 11.71 -33.51
C SER A 359 67.46 12.96 -33.42
N LEU A 360 67.02 13.99 -32.69
CA LEU A 360 67.81 15.18 -32.42
C LEU A 360 69.03 14.87 -31.56
N GLN A 361 68.89 14.05 -30.52
CA GLN A 361 70.01 13.58 -29.68
C GLN A 361 71.05 12.83 -30.52
N ARG A 362 70.62 11.95 -31.43
CA ARG A 362 71.54 11.27 -32.37
C ARG A 362 72.28 12.28 -33.24
N ALA A 363 71.57 13.23 -33.84
CA ALA A 363 72.20 14.27 -34.67
C ALA A 363 73.18 15.15 -33.87
N GLN A 364 72.87 15.48 -32.61
CA GLN A 364 73.79 16.19 -31.70
C GLN A 364 75.04 15.36 -31.41
N GLY A 365 74.89 14.04 -31.17
CA GLY A 365 76.02 13.12 -31.01
C GLY A 365 76.92 13.10 -32.24
N GLU A 366 76.35 12.90 -33.43
CA GLU A 366 77.08 12.94 -34.70
C GLU A 366 77.79 14.29 -34.94
N LEU A 367 77.15 15.40 -34.57
CA LEU A 367 77.76 16.73 -34.66
C LEU A 367 78.96 16.86 -33.72
N SER A 368 78.88 16.31 -32.50
CA SER A 368 79.98 16.32 -31.53
C SER A 368 81.18 15.50 -32.04
N GLU A 369 80.92 14.30 -32.57
CA GLU A 369 81.95 13.45 -33.17
C GLU A 369 82.63 14.14 -34.35
N LYS A 370 81.85 14.80 -35.21
CA LYS A 370 82.38 15.60 -36.31
C LYS A 370 83.18 16.80 -35.82
N ALA A 371 82.76 17.46 -34.74
CA ALA A 371 83.50 18.56 -34.14
C ALA A 371 84.85 18.10 -33.59
N GLU A 372 84.89 16.95 -32.90
CA GLU A 372 86.13 16.32 -32.43
C GLU A 372 87.05 15.92 -33.59
N ALA A 373 86.50 15.30 -34.64
CA ALA A 373 87.25 14.96 -35.84
C ALA A 373 87.82 16.22 -36.53
N ALA A 374 87.01 17.28 -36.64
CA ALA A 374 87.44 18.56 -37.19
C ALA A 374 88.50 19.27 -36.32
N GLN A 375 88.49 19.04 -35.00
CA GLN A 375 89.54 19.51 -34.11
C GLN A 375 90.84 18.73 -34.32
N LYS A 376 90.79 17.39 -34.38
CA LYS A 376 91.96 16.55 -34.69
C LYS A 376 92.60 16.92 -36.01
N LEU A 377 91.80 17.06 -37.08
CA LEU A 377 92.29 17.54 -38.38
C LEU A 377 92.91 18.94 -38.30
N ARG A 378 92.39 19.83 -37.46
CA ARG A 378 93.00 21.16 -37.23
C ARG A 378 94.33 21.07 -36.49
N GLU A 379 94.46 20.15 -35.54
CA GLU A 379 95.72 19.89 -34.83
C GLU A 379 96.76 19.29 -35.78
N GLU A 380 96.40 18.26 -36.55
CA GLU A 380 97.24 17.68 -37.61
C GLU A 380 97.68 18.74 -38.62
N LEU A 381 96.77 19.62 -39.05
CA LEU A 381 97.10 20.72 -39.96
C LEU A 381 98.13 21.68 -39.35
N ARG A 382 98.01 22.03 -38.06
CA ARG A 382 99.00 22.88 -37.36
C ARG A 382 100.36 22.20 -37.26
N GLU A 383 100.41 20.90 -37.01
CA GLU A 383 101.66 20.13 -37.00
C GLU A 383 102.32 20.12 -38.38
N VAL A 384 101.53 19.89 -39.44
CA VAL A 384 102.01 19.97 -40.83
C VAL A 384 102.50 21.39 -41.17
N GLU A 385 101.79 22.42 -40.72
CA GLU A 385 102.24 23.81 -40.91
C GLU A 385 103.56 24.10 -40.18
N SER A 386 103.72 23.60 -38.95
CA SER A 386 104.94 23.72 -38.15
C SER A 386 106.12 22.99 -38.81
N THR A 387 105.93 21.74 -39.24
CA THR A 387 106.96 20.98 -39.96
C THR A 387 107.33 21.65 -41.29
N ARG A 388 106.36 22.19 -42.03
CA ARG A 388 106.63 22.99 -43.23
C ARG A 388 107.44 24.25 -42.91
N GLN A 389 107.16 24.94 -41.82
CA GLN A 389 107.96 26.09 -41.38
C GLN A 389 109.39 25.67 -41.01
N HIS A 390 109.56 24.55 -40.29
CA HIS A 390 110.87 24.00 -39.95
C HIS A 390 111.66 23.62 -41.20
N LEU A 391 111.07 22.87 -42.12
CA LEU A 391 111.67 22.53 -43.42
C LEU A 391 112.03 23.78 -44.22
N LYS A 392 111.22 24.84 -44.18
CA LYS A 392 111.55 26.11 -44.84
C LYS A 392 112.80 26.77 -44.24
N VAL A 393 112.99 26.68 -42.92
CA VAL A 393 114.21 27.16 -42.25
C VAL A 393 115.39 26.28 -42.65
N GLU A 394 115.24 24.96 -42.65
CA GLU A 394 116.27 24.02 -43.06
C GLU A 394 116.71 24.23 -44.52
N VAL A 395 115.77 24.42 -45.45
CA VAL A 395 116.06 24.77 -46.85
C VAL A 395 116.86 26.07 -46.95
N LYS A 396 116.50 27.11 -46.18
CA LYS A 396 117.28 28.35 -46.14
C LYS A 396 118.70 28.12 -45.61
N GLN A 397 118.86 27.29 -44.58
CA GLN A 397 120.16 26.98 -44.01
C GLN A 397 121.04 26.17 -44.97
N LEU A 398 120.46 25.16 -45.65
CA LEU A 398 121.14 24.41 -46.70
C LEU A 398 121.52 25.30 -47.89
N GLN A 399 120.66 26.25 -48.24
CA GLN A 399 120.96 27.23 -49.29
C GLN A 399 122.11 28.16 -48.90
N GLN A 400 122.13 28.65 -47.66
CA GLN A 400 123.26 29.41 -47.11
C GLN A 400 124.56 28.60 -47.17
N GLN A 401 124.54 27.32 -46.75
CA GLN A 401 125.71 26.44 -46.86
C GLN A 401 126.17 26.22 -48.30
N ARG A 402 125.23 26.11 -49.24
CA ARG A 402 125.54 26.00 -50.67
C ARG A 402 126.22 27.28 -51.16
N GLU A 403 125.68 28.45 -50.81
CA GLU A 403 126.24 29.75 -51.17
C GLU A 403 127.65 29.96 -50.57
N GLU A 404 127.87 29.58 -49.30
CA GLU A 404 129.18 29.60 -48.66
C GLU A 404 130.18 28.66 -49.37
N LYS A 405 129.77 27.44 -49.71
CA LYS A 405 130.60 26.51 -50.49
C LYS A 405 130.90 27.03 -51.90
N GLU A 406 129.93 27.68 -52.54
CA GLU A 406 130.10 28.32 -53.85
C GLU A 406 131.08 29.49 -53.77
N GLN A 407 130.96 30.36 -52.75
CA GLN A 407 131.92 31.44 -52.48
C GLN A 407 133.33 30.89 -52.19
N HIS A 408 133.44 29.83 -51.39
CA HIS A 408 134.72 29.16 -51.14
C HIS A 408 135.30 28.57 -52.44
N GLY A 409 134.45 27.97 -53.28
CA GLY A 409 134.83 27.49 -54.61
C GLY A 409 135.35 28.62 -55.52
N LEU A 410 134.68 29.77 -55.53
CA LEU A 410 135.13 30.97 -56.26
C LEU A 410 136.47 31.50 -55.71
N GLN A 411 136.68 31.46 -54.39
CA GLN A 411 137.92 31.87 -53.76
C GLN A 411 139.08 30.95 -54.16
N LEU A 412 138.88 29.62 -54.10
CA LEU A 412 139.83 28.63 -54.60
C LEU A 412 140.08 28.80 -56.11
N GLN A 413 139.06 29.10 -56.90
CA GLN A 413 139.23 29.38 -58.33
C GLN A 413 140.09 30.64 -58.57
N GLY A 414 139.91 31.68 -57.75
CA GLY A 414 140.76 32.87 -57.76
C GLY A 414 142.21 32.56 -57.39
N GLU A 415 142.44 31.72 -56.39
CA GLU A 415 143.79 31.23 -56.02
C GLU A 415 144.44 30.44 -57.16
N VAL A 416 143.68 29.54 -57.81
CA VAL A 416 144.15 28.80 -58.99
C VAL A 416 144.50 29.75 -60.13
N SER A 417 143.69 30.78 -60.41
CA SER A 417 144.00 31.79 -61.43
C SER A 417 145.26 32.58 -61.09
N GLN A 418 145.46 32.98 -59.83
CA GLN A 418 146.71 33.64 -59.40
C GLN A 418 147.92 32.73 -59.57
N LEU A 419 147.82 31.46 -59.19
CA LEU A 419 148.87 30.47 -59.39
C LEU A 419 149.15 30.25 -60.88
N HIS A 420 148.12 30.24 -61.72
CA HIS A 420 148.27 30.14 -63.17
C HIS A 420 149.00 31.36 -63.77
N CYS A 421 148.68 32.58 -63.34
CA CYS A 421 149.42 33.78 -63.74
C CYS A 421 150.89 33.72 -63.28
N LYS A 422 151.14 33.28 -62.04
CA LYS A 422 152.52 33.09 -61.53
C LYS A 422 153.29 32.06 -62.36
N LEU A 423 152.63 30.96 -62.73
CA LEU A 423 153.23 29.94 -63.58
C LEU A 423 153.62 30.52 -64.95
N LEU A 424 152.71 31.22 -65.61
CA LEU A 424 152.97 31.92 -66.87
C LEU A 424 154.15 32.91 -66.77
N GLU A 425 154.22 33.66 -65.67
CA GLU A 425 155.33 34.58 -65.41
C GLU A 425 156.67 33.83 -65.27
N THR A 426 156.68 32.68 -64.59
CA THR A 426 157.88 31.83 -64.47
C THR A 426 158.27 31.18 -65.80
N GLU A 427 157.31 30.76 -66.62
CA GLU A 427 157.56 30.24 -67.97
C GLU A 427 158.19 31.32 -68.87
N ARG A 428 157.70 32.56 -68.80
CA ARG A 428 158.27 33.72 -69.51
C ARG A 428 159.71 33.99 -69.07
N GLN A 429 160.00 34.00 -67.77
CA GLN A 429 161.35 34.20 -67.22
C GLN A 429 162.31 33.07 -67.63
N LEU A 430 161.83 31.83 -67.67
CA LEU A 430 162.57 30.68 -68.20
C LEU A 430 162.89 30.86 -69.70
N GLY A 431 161.93 31.35 -70.49
CA GLY A 431 162.12 31.68 -71.89
C GLY A 431 163.20 32.74 -72.10
N GLU A 432 163.18 33.82 -71.31
CA GLU A 432 164.22 34.85 -71.34
C GLU A 432 165.61 34.31 -70.97
N ALA A 433 165.71 33.51 -69.90
CA ALA A 433 166.96 32.89 -69.48
C ALA A 433 167.51 31.96 -70.56
N HIS A 434 166.64 31.17 -71.20
CA HIS A 434 167.02 30.30 -72.31
C HIS A 434 167.54 31.09 -73.52
N GLY A 435 166.92 32.23 -73.84
CA GLY A 435 167.39 33.17 -74.87
C GLY A 435 168.80 33.69 -74.60
N ARG A 436 169.05 34.19 -73.38
CA ARG A 436 170.39 34.66 -72.96
C ARG A 436 171.46 33.58 -73.05
N LEU A 437 171.11 32.34 -72.70
CA LEU A 437 172.02 31.19 -72.75
C LEU A 437 172.39 30.81 -74.20
N LYS A 438 171.44 30.97 -75.15
CA LYS A 438 171.69 30.76 -76.58
C LYS A 438 172.63 31.80 -77.16
N GLU A 439 172.44 33.08 -76.83
CA GLU A 439 173.35 34.18 -77.24
C GLU A 439 174.76 34.00 -76.69
N GLN A 440 174.89 33.58 -75.42
CA GLN A 440 176.20 33.31 -74.81
C GLN A 440 176.96 32.17 -75.53
N ARG A 441 176.25 31.10 -75.96
CA ARG A 441 176.85 30.00 -76.74
C ARG A 441 177.33 30.46 -78.11
N GLN A 442 176.58 31.35 -78.78
CA GLN A 442 176.96 31.87 -80.10
C GLN A 442 178.25 32.71 -80.00
N LEU A 443 178.32 33.62 -79.03
CA LEU A 443 179.49 34.47 -78.78
C LEU A 443 180.73 33.66 -78.33
N SER A 444 180.56 32.55 -77.60
CA SER A 444 181.70 31.68 -77.27
C SER A 444 182.21 30.88 -78.47
N SER A 445 181.31 30.46 -79.36
CA SER A 445 181.67 29.72 -80.58
C SER A 445 182.47 30.59 -81.55
N GLU A 446 182.11 31.85 -81.72
CA GLU A 446 182.85 32.80 -82.57
C GLU A 446 184.27 33.07 -82.02
N LYS A 447 184.40 33.27 -80.71
CA LYS A 447 185.71 33.42 -80.04
C LYS A 447 186.58 32.18 -80.14
N LEU A 448 185.99 30.98 -80.13
CA LEU A 448 186.72 29.73 -80.30
C LEU A 448 187.32 29.63 -81.71
N MET A 449 186.52 29.94 -82.74
CA MET A 449 186.98 29.87 -84.13
C MET A 449 188.13 30.86 -84.39
N GLU A 450 188.07 32.06 -83.81
CA GLU A 450 189.13 33.07 -83.90
C GLU A 450 190.44 32.61 -83.20
N LYS A 451 190.32 31.85 -82.11
CA LYS A 451 191.47 31.23 -81.41
C LYS A 451 192.05 30.05 -82.17
N GLU A 452 191.22 29.23 -82.81
CA GLU A 452 191.67 28.13 -83.68
C GLU A 452 192.47 28.66 -84.89
N GLN A 453 192.03 29.76 -85.50
CA GLN A 453 192.76 30.43 -86.58
C GLN A 453 194.12 30.99 -86.10
N GLN A 454 194.20 31.54 -84.89
CA GLN A 454 195.46 32.02 -84.29
C GLN A 454 196.45 30.88 -84.00
N VAL A 455 195.96 29.71 -83.60
CA VAL A 455 196.81 28.53 -83.34
C VAL A 455 197.41 27.98 -84.65
N ALA A 456 196.62 27.92 -85.72
CA ALA A 456 197.10 27.45 -87.02
C ALA A 456 198.23 28.36 -87.58
N ASP A 457 198.09 29.68 -87.45
CA ASP A 457 199.10 30.65 -87.88
C ASP A 457 200.41 30.56 -87.06
N LEU A 458 200.30 30.29 -85.75
CA LEU A 458 201.46 30.10 -84.89
C LEU A 458 202.18 28.77 -85.17
N GLN A 459 201.44 27.69 -85.47
CA GLN A 459 202.02 26.41 -85.90
C GLN A 459 202.83 26.55 -87.20
N LEU A 460 202.31 27.31 -88.18
CA LEU A 460 203.00 27.57 -89.44
C LEU A 460 204.30 28.39 -89.27
N LYS A 461 204.31 29.34 -88.32
CA LYS A 461 205.51 30.11 -87.95
C LYS A 461 206.54 29.26 -87.21
N LEU A 462 206.09 28.36 -86.33
CA LEU A 462 206.95 27.44 -85.59
C LEU A 462 207.68 26.49 -86.54
N SER A 463 206.98 25.86 -87.49
CA SER A 463 207.61 24.95 -88.46
C SER A 463 208.67 25.66 -89.33
N ARG A 464 208.42 26.91 -89.76
CA ARG A 464 209.41 27.68 -90.53
C ARG A 464 210.68 28.02 -89.73
N LEU A 465 210.53 28.31 -88.43
CA LEU A 465 211.68 28.59 -87.55
C LEU A 465 212.46 27.30 -87.21
N GLU A 466 211.77 26.17 -87.04
CA GLU A 466 212.40 24.86 -86.86
C GLU A 466 213.24 24.44 -88.08
N GLU A 467 212.76 24.69 -89.30
CA GLU A 467 213.51 24.43 -90.54
C GLU A 467 214.78 25.31 -90.63
N GLN A 468 214.66 26.61 -90.33
CA GLN A 468 215.80 27.55 -90.32
C GLN A 468 216.84 27.20 -89.25
N LEU A 469 216.41 26.68 -88.10
CA LEU A 469 217.30 26.24 -87.04
C LEU A 469 218.08 24.99 -87.45
N LYS A 470 217.43 24.01 -88.12
CA LYS A 470 218.12 22.83 -88.67
C LYS A 470 219.19 23.21 -89.68
N GLU A 471 218.90 24.16 -90.57
CA GLU A 471 219.83 24.64 -91.59
C GLU A 471 221.00 25.44 -91.00
N LYS A 472 220.78 26.18 -89.91
CA LYS A 472 221.85 26.87 -89.16
C LYS A 472 222.74 25.88 -88.39
N VAL A 473 222.16 24.83 -87.82
CA VAL A 473 222.88 23.78 -87.09
C VAL A 473 223.79 22.98 -88.02
N THR A 474 223.32 22.58 -89.20
CA THR A 474 224.15 21.87 -90.19
C THR A 474 225.32 22.72 -90.69
N ASN A 475 225.07 24.01 -90.97
CA ASN A 475 226.14 24.95 -91.34
C ASN A 475 227.16 25.16 -90.21
N SER A 476 226.72 25.18 -88.94
CA SER A 476 227.61 25.27 -87.79
C SER A 476 228.49 24.03 -87.64
N THR A 477 227.95 22.82 -87.88
CA THR A 477 228.73 21.58 -87.81
C THR A 477 229.79 21.47 -88.91
N GLU A 478 229.52 21.98 -90.11
CA GLU A 478 230.47 22.01 -91.23
C GLU A 478 231.65 22.97 -90.94
N LEU A 479 231.35 24.15 -90.38
CA LEU A 479 232.36 25.13 -89.96
C LEU A 479 233.20 24.63 -88.77
N GLN A 480 232.59 23.87 -87.85
CA GLN A 480 233.31 23.22 -86.74
C GLN A 480 234.33 22.21 -87.28
N HIS A 481 233.95 21.41 -88.28
CA HIS A 481 234.84 20.42 -88.89
C HIS A 481 236.01 21.09 -89.65
N GLN A 482 235.78 22.21 -90.33
CA GLN A 482 236.85 22.95 -91.00
C GLN A 482 237.85 23.56 -90.00
N LEU A 483 237.37 24.00 -88.83
CA LEU A 483 238.20 24.54 -87.76
C LEU A 483 239.09 23.46 -87.10
N GLU A 484 238.54 22.26 -86.87
CA GLU A 484 239.31 21.11 -86.35
C GLU A 484 240.45 20.72 -87.31
N LYS A 485 240.18 20.70 -88.62
CA LYS A 485 241.18 20.38 -89.65
C LYS A 485 242.30 21.43 -89.72
N SER A 486 241.96 22.70 -89.56
CA SER A 486 242.93 23.81 -89.53
C SER A 486 243.80 23.79 -88.28
N LYS A 487 243.24 23.41 -87.11
CA LYS A 487 244.01 23.20 -85.87
C LYS A 487 245.05 22.08 -86.01
N GLN A 488 244.71 20.98 -86.68
CA GLN A 488 245.63 19.84 -86.82
C GLN A 488 246.80 20.16 -87.75
N GLN A 489 246.56 20.91 -88.83
CA GLN A 489 247.62 21.44 -89.70
C GLN A 489 248.52 22.47 -89.00
N HIS A 490 247.96 23.24 -88.06
CA HIS A 490 248.75 24.20 -87.29
C HIS A 490 249.68 23.50 -86.28
N GLN A 491 249.26 22.38 -85.68
CA GLN A 491 250.11 21.56 -84.82
C GLN A 491 251.30 20.94 -85.58
N GLU A 492 251.10 20.49 -86.82
CA GLU A 492 252.19 20.00 -87.68
C GLU A 492 253.22 21.09 -88.02
N GLN A 493 252.76 22.33 -88.28
CA GLN A 493 253.68 23.46 -88.53
C GLN A 493 254.43 23.90 -87.27
N GLN A 494 253.81 23.84 -86.10
CA GLN A 494 254.44 24.25 -84.85
C GLN A 494 255.57 23.28 -84.42
N ALA A 495 255.41 21.98 -84.69
CA ALA A 495 256.46 20.99 -84.45
C ALA A 495 257.69 21.19 -85.37
N LEU A 496 257.45 21.54 -86.65
CA LEU A 496 258.52 21.86 -87.60
C LEU A 496 259.25 23.16 -87.24
N GLN A 497 258.52 24.18 -86.75
CA GLN A 497 259.09 25.46 -86.33
C GLN A 497 260.00 25.31 -85.11
N GLN A 498 259.63 24.49 -84.12
CA GLN A 498 260.45 24.28 -82.92
C GLN A 498 261.80 23.60 -83.23
N SER A 499 261.83 22.66 -84.18
CA SER A 499 263.09 22.00 -84.58
C SER A 499 264.03 22.93 -85.36
N ALA A 500 263.49 23.75 -86.26
CA ALA A 500 264.28 24.77 -86.97
C ALA A 500 264.88 25.82 -86.02
N THR A 501 264.16 26.15 -84.94
CA THR A 501 264.63 27.12 -83.93
C THR A 501 265.78 26.57 -83.08
N ALA A 502 265.84 25.25 -82.85
CA ALA A 502 266.98 24.63 -82.15
C ALA A 502 268.28 24.72 -82.97
N LYS A 503 268.19 24.51 -84.29
CA LYS A 503 269.32 24.65 -85.22
C LYS A 503 269.81 26.09 -85.36
N LEU A 504 268.96 27.09 -85.08
CA LEU A 504 269.33 28.51 -85.12
C LEU A 504 270.09 28.96 -83.87
N ARG A 505 269.88 28.30 -82.72
CA ARG A 505 270.54 28.68 -81.45
C ARG A 505 272.01 28.30 -81.38
N GLU A 506 272.42 27.18 -81.97
CA GLU A 506 273.84 26.83 -82.02
C GLU A 506 274.62 27.76 -82.95
N ALA A 507 274.03 28.12 -84.09
CA ALA A 507 274.62 29.10 -85.01
C ALA A 507 274.74 30.52 -84.42
N GLN A 508 273.94 30.86 -83.39
CA GLN A 508 274.10 32.13 -82.65
C GLN A 508 275.24 32.09 -81.62
N ASN A 509 275.56 30.92 -81.05
CA ASN A 509 276.64 30.80 -80.07
C ASN A 509 278.03 30.90 -80.73
N ASP A 510 278.13 30.43 -81.97
CA ASP A 510 279.33 30.60 -82.80
C ASP A 510 279.63 32.08 -83.13
N LEU A 511 278.63 32.97 -83.05
CA LEU A 511 278.79 34.40 -83.38
C LEU A 511 279.26 35.26 -82.19
N GLU A 512 278.87 34.91 -80.96
CA GLU A 512 279.23 35.70 -79.76
C GLU A 512 280.70 35.54 -79.34
N GLN A 513 281.31 34.38 -79.61
CA GLN A 513 282.70 34.17 -79.24
C GLN A 513 283.68 34.92 -80.16
N VAL A 514 283.28 35.17 -81.40
CA VAL A 514 284.04 36.00 -82.35
C VAL A 514 284.05 37.46 -81.91
N LEU A 515 282.99 37.97 -81.27
CA LEU A 515 282.94 39.36 -80.80
C LEU A 515 283.89 39.64 -79.62
N ARG A 516 284.24 38.64 -78.81
CA ARG A 516 285.10 38.86 -77.63
C ARG A 516 286.59 39.02 -77.98
N GLN A 517 287.00 38.52 -79.14
CA GLN A 517 288.35 38.75 -79.66
C GLN A 517 288.59 40.20 -80.11
N ILE A 518 287.53 40.99 -80.28
CA ILE A 518 287.64 42.38 -80.74
C ILE A 518 287.90 43.33 -79.55
N GLY A 519 287.26 43.13 -78.41
CA GLY A 519 287.37 44.04 -77.25
C GLY A 519 288.76 44.11 -76.61
N ASP A 520 289.48 42.99 -76.50
CA ASP A 520 290.76 42.99 -75.77
C ASP A 520 291.91 43.60 -76.59
N LYS A 521 291.71 43.77 -77.90
CA LYS A 521 292.64 44.53 -78.74
C LYS A 521 292.47 46.05 -78.57
N ASP A 522 291.26 46.55 -78.29
CA ASP A 522 291.02 47.99 -78.08
C ASP A 522 291.62 48.49 -76.76
N GLN A 523 291.63 47.67 -75.71
CA GLN A 523 292.17 48.12 -74.42
C GLN A 523 293.70 48.26 -74.40
N LYS A 524 294.37 47.72 -75.42
CA LYS A 524 295.80 47.94 -75.66
C LYS A 524 296.16 49.43 -75.83
N ILE A 525 295.24 50.24 -76.38
CA ILE A 525 295.57 51.56 -76.95
C ILE A 525 295.53 52.67 -75.89
N GLN A 526 294.56 52.63 -74.97
CA GLN A 526 294.35 53.74 -74.02
C GLN A 526 295.50 53.97 -73.02
N ASN A 527 296.24 52.93 -72.61
CA ASN A 527 297.22 53.11 -71.53
C ASN A 527 298.65 53.42 -71.99
N LEU A 528 298.93 53.39 -73.30
CA LEU A 528 300.09 54.07 -73.85
C LEU A 528 299.81 55.56 -74.08
N GLU A 529 298.56 55.93 -74.41
CA GLU A 529 298.15 57.33 -74.56
C GLU A 529 298.17 58.07 -73.24
N ALA A 530 297.76 57.41 -72.15
CA ALA A 530 297.68 57.92 -70.77
C ALA A 530 299.03 58.27 -70.12
N LEU A 531 299.96 58.79 -70.91
CA LEU A 531 300.56 60.07 -70.55
C LEU A 531 301.73 59.90 -69.56
N LEU A 532 302.99 60.05 -69.98
CA LEU A 532 303.57 60.95 -70.99
C LEU A 532 303.19 62.44 -70.78
N GLN A 533 301.94 62.79 -70.50
CA GLN A 533 301.50 64.19 -70.26
C GLN A 533 302.08 64.82 -69.02
N LYS A 534 302.66 64.09 -68.06
CA LYS A 534 303.13 64.77 -66.84
C LYS A 534 304.58 64.56 -66.42
N GLY A 535 305.46 64.39 -67.40
CA GLY A 535 306.85 64.84 -67.27
C GLY A 535 307.06 66.37 -67.47
N LYS A 536 306.29 67.09 -68.30
CA LYS A 536 306.56 68.52 -68.59
C LYS A 536 305.69 69.46 -67.75
N GLU A 537 306.30 70.60 -67.43
CA GLU A 537 305.81 71.75 -66.65
C GLU A 537 306.07 71.66 -65.14
N SER A 538 307.32 72.04 -64.90
CA SER A 538 308.11 72.43 -63.74
C SER A 538 307.83 73.86 -63.20
N VAL A 539 308.41 74.16 -62.02
CA VAL A 539 308.87 75.47 -61.48
C VAL A 539 307.93 76.32 -60.57
N SER A 540 308.46 76.61 -59.36
CA SER A 540 308.25 77.73 -58.38
C SER A 540 306.86 78.01 -57.79
N LEU A 541 306.71 78.48 -56.54
CA LEU A 541 307.47 79.37 -55.63
C LEU A 541 307.41 78.81 -54.17
N PRO A 542 307.82 79.58 -53.14
CA PRO A 542 309.17 79.94 -52.69
C PRO A 542 309.74 78.99 -51.64
#